data_AF-A0A9P6TTI9-F1
#
_entry.id   AF-A0A9P6TTI9-F1
#
_cell.length_a   1.000
_cell.length_b   1.000
_cell.length_c   1.000
_cell.angle_alpha   90.00
_cell.angle_beta   90.00
_cell.angle_gamma   90.00
#
_symmetry.space_group_name_H-M   'P 1'
#
loop_
_entity.id
_entity.type
_entity.pdbx_description
1 polymer ?
#
loop_
_entity_poly.entity_id
_entity_poly.type
_entity_poly.pdbx_seq_one_letter_code
_entity_poly.pdbx_strand_id
1 'polypeptide(L)' 'MTNTLTLFCVVNGESTSNAFPVEIESTKTIGDLKELIKVERTPEYDDIAADRLTLWRATIPIDENAEDESIITLD' A
#
# COMPACT_ATOMS: atom_id res chain seq x y z
N MET A 1 3.89 -10.70 22.61
CA MET A 1 3.54 -9.34 22.16
C MET A 1 3.81 -9.29 20.67
N THR A 2 2.81 -9.04 19.85
CA THR A 2 2.99 -8.81 18.40
C THR A 2 3.18 -7.31 18.19
N ASN A 3 4.13 -6.94 17.33
CA ASN A 3 4.37 -5.54 16.99
C ASN A 3 3.64 -5.26 15.67
N THR A 4 2.64 -4.40 15.73
CA THR A 4 1.87 -3.98 14.55
C THR A 4 2.57 -2.83 13.85
N LEU A 5 2.52 -2.87 12.52
CA LEU A 5 3.01 -1.86 11.61
C LEU A 5 1.81 -1.28 10.86
N THR A 6 1.84 0.03 10.62
CA THR A 6 0.94 0.69 9.66
C THR A 6 1.73 0.96 8.40
N LEU A 7 1.33 0.34 7.29
CA LEU A 7 1.92 0.56 5.98
C LEU A 7 0.97 1.43 5.16
N PHE A 8 1.47 2.51 4.58
CA PHE A 8 0.71 3.31 3.63
C PHE A 8 0.95 2.77 2.22
N CYS A 9 -0.12 2.36 1.55
CA CYS A 9 -0.09 1.82 0.19
C CYS A 9 -0.62 2.87 -0.79
N VAL A 10 0.05 3.01 -1.94
CA VAL A 10 -0.36 3.86 -3.06
C VAL A 10 -0.48 2.97 -4.29
N VAL A 11 -1.50 3.19 -5.11
CA VAL A 11 -1.66 2.50 -6.38
C VAL A 11 -0.75 3.16 -7.41
N ASN A 12 0.00 2.37 -8.17
CA ASN A 12 0.90 2.90 -9.19
C ASN A 12 0.15 3.80 -10.18
N GLY A 13 0.64 5.03 -10.38
CA GLY A 13 -0.02 6.04 -11.21
C GLY A 13 -1.06 6.89 -10.50
N GLU A 14 -1.35 6.66 -9.22
CA GLU A 14 -2.18 7.53 -8.40
C GLU A 14 -1.34 8.52 -7.57
N SER A 15 -2.01 9.58 -7.11
CA SER A 15 -1.45 10.55 -6.17
C SER A 15 -1.18 9.91 -4.80
N THR A 16 -0.11 10.32 -4.14
CA THR A 16 0.18 9.97 -2.74
C THR A 16 -0.92 10.41 -1.78
N SER A 17 -1.74 11.40 -2.13
CA SER A 17 -2.90 11.78 -1.32
C SER A 17 -3.98 10.69 -1.28
N ASN A 18 -3.99 9.76 -2.24
CA ASN A 18 -4.86 8.59 -2.26
C ASN A 18 -4.28 7.41 -1.47
N ALA A 19 -3.13 7.60 -0.81
CA ALA A 19 -2.53 6.57 0.01
C ALA A 19 -3.51 6.08 1.07
N PHE A 20 -3.50 4.78 1.32
CA PHE A 20 -4.37 4.16 2.31
C PHE A 20 -3.58 3.32 3.31
N PRO A 21 -3.96 3.36 4.59
CA PRO A 21 -3.27 2.59 5.60
C PRO A 21 -3.69 1.12 5.56
N VAL A 22 -2.73 0.23 5.80
CA VAL A 22 -2.97 -1.19 6.06
C VAL A 22 -2.22 -1.56 7.33
N GLU A 23 -2.95 -2.07 8.32
CA GLU A 23 -2.38 -2.55 9.58
C GLU A 23 -2.00 -4.03 9.46
N ILE A 24 -0.77 -4.36 9.85
CA ILE A 24 -0.27 -5.74 9.80
C ILE A 24 0.70 -6.02 10.94
N GLU A 25 0.64 -7.23 11.52
CA GLU A 25 1.66 -7.66 12.48
C GLU A 25 2.99 -7.90 11.76
N SER A 26 4.10 -7.43 12.33
CA SER A 26 5.45 -7.54 11.74
C SER A 26 5.95 -8.98 11.53
N THR A 27 5.27 -9.96 12.13
CA THR A 27 5.54 -11.39 11.97
C THR A 27 4.83 -12.02 10.78
N LYS A 28 3.91 -11.29 10.14
CA LYS A 28 3.11 -11.79 9.01
C LYS A 28 3.88 -11.72 7.70
N THR A 29 3.40 -12.50 6.74
CA THR A 29 4.04 -12.64 5.44
C THR A 29 3.56 -11.57 4.46
N ILE A 30 4.25 -11.46 3.32
CA ILE A 30 3.80 -10.64 2.19
C ILE A 30 2.47 -11.16 1.62
N GLY A 31 2.20 -12.47 1.72
CA GLY A 31 0.91 -13.04 1.31
C GLY A 31 -0.24 -12.51 2.17
N ASP A 32 -0.04 -12.46 3.49
CA ASP A 32 -1.01 -11.87 4.42
C ASP A 32 -1.25 -10.38 4.12
N LEU A 33 -0.18 -9.64 3.81
CA LEU A 33 -0.28 -8.23 3.41
C LEU A 33 -1.13 -8.04 2.15
N LYS A 34 -0.95 -8.90 1.14
CA LYS A 34 -1.72 -8.84 -0.11
C LYS A 34 -3.21 -9.07 0.13
N GLU A 35 -3.58 -9.99 1.02
CA GLU A 35 -4.98 -10.22 1.39
C GLU A 35 -5.58 -9.01 2.12
N LEU A 36 -4.83 -8.40 3.04
CA LEU A 36 -5.28 -7.20 3.75
C LEU A 36 -5.50 -6.01 2.79
N ILE A 37 -4.60 -5.81 1.81
CA ILE A 37 -4.76 -4.77 0.78
C ILE A 37 -6.05 -4.98 -0.02
N LYS A 38 -6.40 -6.23 -0.38
CA LYS A 38 -7.66 -6.51 -1.08
C LYS A 38 -8.88 -6.14 -0.25
N VAL A 39 -8.89 -6.50 1.02
CA VAL A 39 -10.00 -6.19 1.93
C VAL A 39 -10.18 -4.67 2.05
N GLU A 40 -9.10 -3.92 2.17
CA GLU A 40 -9.12 -2.45 2.26
C GLU A 40 -9.57 -1.75 0.96
N ARG A 41 -9.58 -2.47 -0.16
CA ARG A 41 -9.99 -1.97 -1.49
C ARG A 41 -11.26 -2.65 -2.01
N THR A 42 -12.00 -3.34 -1.15
CA THR A 42 -13.31 -3.88 -1.51
C THR A 42 -14.28 -2.71 -1.83
N PRO A 43 -15.07 -2.76 -2.92
CA PRO A 43 -15.23 -3.88 -3.85
C PRO A 43 -14.30 -3.86 -5.07
N GLU A 44 -13.51 -2.79 -5.25
CA GLU A 44 -12.69 -2.57 -6.45
C GLU A 44 -11.74 -3.74 -6.73
N TYR A 45 -11.23 -4.41 -5.68
CA TYR A 45 -10.25 -5.49 -5.79
C TYR A 45 -10.84 -6.90 -5.63
N ASP A 46 -12.17 -7.06 -5.55
CA ASP A 46 -12.80 -8.37 -5.30
C ASP A 46 -12.43 -9.41 -6.37
N ASP A 47 -12.36 -8.98 -7.64
CA ASP A 47 -12.07 -9.82 -8.79
C ASP A 47 -10.56 -10.10 -9.02
N ILE A 48 -9.68 -9.50 -8.21
CA ILE A 48 -8.23 -9.67 -8.31
C ILE A 48 -7.77 -10.66 -7.25
N ALA A 49 -7.21 -11.81 -7.61
CA ALA A 49 -6.62 -12.71 -6.62
C ALA A 49 -5.42 -12.04 -5.90
N ALA A 50 -5.27 -12.24 -4.58
CA ALA A 50 -4.28 -11.51 -3.78
C ALA A 50 -2.84 -11.76 -4.26
N ASP A 51 -2.54 -12.99 -4.66
CA ASP A 51 -1.25 -13.39 -5.20
C ASP A 51 -0.86 -12.64 -6.49
N ARG A 52 -1.85 -12.16 -7.26
CA ARG A 52 -1.66 -11.35 -8.47
C ARG A 52 -1.28 -9.89 -8.21
N LEU A 53 -1.39 -9.40 -6.98
CA LEU A 53 -0.89 -8.07 -6.63
C LEU A 53 0.64 -8.05 -6.67
N THR A 54 1.23 -7.06 -7.35
CA THR A 54 2.68 -6.81 -7.29
C THR A 54 2.92 -5.67 -6.32
N LEU A 55 3.65 -5.95 -5.23
CA LEU A 55 3.99 -4.95 -4.23
C LEU A 55 5.42 -4.44 -4.45
N TRP A 56 5.59 -3.14 -4.32
CA TRP A 56 6.88 -2.48 -4.39
C TRP A 56 7.11 -1.68 -3.12
N ARG A 57 8.32 -1.74 -2.57
CA ARG A 57 8.71 -0.85 -1.49
C ARG A 57 9.16 0.47 -2.11
N ALA A 58 8.28 1.46 -2.10
CA ALA A 58 8.61 2.81 -2.51
C ALA A 58 9.33 3.55 -1.36
N THR A 59 10.42 4.26 -1.70
CA THR A 59 10.99 5.28 -0.83
C THR A 59 10.42 6.62 -1.30
N ILE A 60 9.40 7.11 -0.61
CA ILE A 60 8.77 8.39 -0.96
C ILE A 60 9.55 9.48 -0.23
N PRO A 61 10.24 10.38 -0.94
CA PRO A 61 10.89 11.51 -0.29
C PRO A 61 9.80 12.40 0.31
N ILE A 62 9.83 12.56 1.64
CA ILE A 62 9.02 13.56 2.32
C ILE A 62 9.75 14.88 2.12
N ASP A 63 9.42 15.59 1.04
CA ASP A 63 9.85 16.97 0.87
C ASP A 63 8.81 17.88 1.53
N GLU A 64 9.24 18.62 2.55
CA GLU A 64 8.38 19.56 3.29
C GLU A 64 7.83 20.69 2.41
N ASN A 65 8.36 20.85 1.19
CA ASN A 65 7.90 21.82 0.18
C ASN A 65 7.27 21.15 -1.06
N ALA A 66 7.22 19.82 -1.13
CA ALA A 66 6.47 19.17 -2.19
C ALA A 66 4.98 19.39 -1.92
N GLU A 67 4.26 19.85 -2.94
CA GLU A 67 2.80 19.84 -2.92
C GLU A 67 2.34 18.41 -2.59
N ASP A 68 1.36 18.25 -1.70
CA ASP A 68 0.88 16.99 -1.10
C ASP A 68 0.40 15.90 -2.11
N GLU A 69 0.60 16.12 -3.40
CA GLU A 69 0.02 15.41 -4.54
C GLU A 69 1.09 14.82 -5.49
N SER A 70 2.18 14.24 -4.94
CA SER A 70 3.14 13.54 -5.78
C SER A 70 2.53 12.26 -6.38
N ILE A 71 2.62 12.07 -7.70
CA ILE A 71 2.25 10.79 -8.34
C ILE A 71 3.48 9.90 -8.36
N ILE A 72 3.33 8.66 -7.89
CA ILE A 72 4.41 7.66 -7.96
C ILE A 72 4.19 6.79 -9.20
N THR A 73 5.14 6.82 -10.12
CA THR A 73 5.26 5.85 -11.20
C THR A 73 6.44 4.93 -10.95
N LEU A 74 6.18 3.63 -11.04
CA LEU A 74 7.20 2.59 -10.97
C LEU A 74 7.62 2.25 -12.41
N ASP A 75 8.74 2.82 -12.83
CA ASP A 75 9.36 2.61 -14.14
C ASP A 75 10.04 1.24 -14.28
#